data_AF-A0A967L2S3-F1
#
_entry.id   AF-A0A967L2S3-F1
#
_cell.length_a   1.000
_cell.length_b   1.000
_cell.length_c   1.000
_cell.angle_alpha   90.00
_cell.angle_beta   90.00
_cell.angle_gamma   90.00
#
_symmetry.space_group_name_H-M   'P 1'
#
loop_
_entity.id
_entity.type
_entity.pdbx_description
1 polymer ?
#
loop_
_entity_poly.entity_id
_entity_poly.type
_entity_poly.pdbx_seq_one_letter_code
_entity_poly.pdbx_strand_id
1 'polypeptide(L)'
;GTYLAYQGKLELVPIIDKGDILLNIYSAIAINPERIPETKIDMANNLITFLTSPEIQKFIGNYGIKEYGMPLFTPCAGAEPK
;
A
#
# COMPACT_ATOMS: atom_id res chain seq x y z
N GLY A 1 -3.43 -0.33 -16.19
CA GLY A 1 -2.87 0.85 -15.51
C GLY A 1 -3.98 1.57 -14.74
N THR A 2 -3.63 2.50 -13.87
CA THR A 2 -4.58 3.28 -13.05
C THR A 2 -5.22 4.43 -13.84
N TYR A 3 -6.29 5.04 -13.32
CA TYR A 3 -6.86 6.26 -13.91
C TYR A 3 -5.80 7.36 -14.09
N LEU A 4 -4.98 7.61 -13.06
CA LEU A 4 -3.91 8.63 -13.10
C LEU A 4 -2.91 8.38 -14.23
N ALA A 5 -2.59 7.13 -14.55
CA ALA A 5 -1.69 6.79 -15.65
C ALA A 5 -2.28 7.08 -17.05
N TYR A 6 -3.61 7.20 -17.16
CA TYR A 6 -4.32 7.45 -18.42
C TYR A 6 -5.03 8.80 -18.47
N GLN A 7 -5.00 9.60 -17.40
CA GLN A 7 -5.74 10.85 -17.29
C GLN A 7 -5.45 11.82 -18.45
N GLY A 8 -4.20 11.92 -18.92
CA GLY A 8 -3.83 12.74 -20.08
C GLY A 8 -4.26 12.19 -21.44
N LYS A 9 -4.90 11.02 -21.49
CA LYS A 9 -5.33 10.31 -22.70
C LYS A 9 -6.84 10.05 -22.72
N LEU A 10 -7.58 10.57 -21.73
CA LEU A 10 -9.00 10.32 -21.54
C LEU A 10 -9.73 11.66 -21.38
N GLU A 11 -10.94 11.75 -21.93
CA GLU A 11 -11.88 12.85 -21.64
C GLU A 11 -12.81 12.51 -20.45
N LEU A 12 -12.66 11.31 -19.87
CA LEU A 12 -13.49 10.81 -18.77
C LEU A 12 -13.05 11.41 -17.44
N VAL A 13 -14.03 11.78 -16.62
CA VAL A 13 -13.81 12.24 -15.25
C VAL A 13 -14.39 11.23 -14.24
N PRO A 14 -13.74 11.00 -13.09
CA PRO A 14 -14.28 10.13 -12.06
C PRO A 14 -15.53 10.75 -11.45
N ILE A 15 -16.61 9.97 -11.38
CA ILE A 15 -17.87 10.36 -10.72
C ILE A 15 -17.82 10.02 -9.22
N ILE A 16 -17.02 9.01 -8.84
CA ILE A 16 -16.73 8.60 -7.47
C ILE A 16 -15.21 8.40 -7.38
N ASP A 17 -14.57 9.06 -6.44
CA ASP A 17 -13.11 9.06 -6.26
C ASP A 17 -12.67 8.59 -4.86
N LYS A 18 -13.62 8.34 -3.96
CA LYS A 18 -13.39 7.90 -2.58
C LYS A 18 -14.57 7.09 -2.03
N GLY A 19 -14.33 6.39 -0.92
CA GLY A 19 -15.33 5.65 -0.15
C GLY A 19 -14.85 4.25 0.22
N ASP A 20 -15.45 3.66 1.25
CA ASP A 20 -15.03 2.38 1.84
C ASP A 20 -14.95 1.25 0.81
N ILE A 21 -15.86 1.25 -0.17
CA ILE A 21 -15.89 0.25 -1.25
C ILE A 21 -14.67 0.32 -2.20
N LEU A 22 -13.95 1.44 -2.19
CA LEU A 22 -12.78 1.68 -3.02
C LEU A 22 -11.47 1.47 -2.24
N LEU A 23 -11.53 1.13 -0.94
CA LEU A 23 -10.35 0.81 -0.16
C LEU A 23 -9.69 -0.46 -0.71
N ASN A 24 -8.42 -0.32 -1.10
CA ASN A 24 -7.57 -1.43 -1.54
C ASN A 24 -6.44 -1.61 -0.52
N ILE A 25 -6.74 -2.33 0.56
CA ILE A 25 -5.85 -2.50 1.71
C ILE A 25 -4.84 -3.60 1.43
N TYR A 26 -3.56 -3.28 1.63
CA TYR A 26 -2.47 -4.25 1.55
C TYR A 26 -2.05 -4.69 2.95
N SER A 27 -1.75 -5.97 3.11
CA SER A 27 -1.27 -6.54 4.37
C SER A 27 -0.09 -7.47 4.13
N ALA A 28 0.89 -7.42 5.04
CA ALA A 28 1.98 -8.39 5.09
C ALA A 28 1.64 -9.43 6.16
N ILE A 29 1.59 -10.71 5.77
CA ILE A 29 1.18 -11.82 6.64
C ILE A 29 2.30 -12.86 6.65
N ALA A 30 2.91 -13.07 7.82
CA ALA A 30 3.90 -14.11 7.99
C ALA A 30 3.26 -15.51 7.99
N ILE A 31 3.92 -16.49 7.38
CA ILE A 31 3.48 -17.88 7.40
C ILE A 31 3.67 -18.45 8.82
N ASN A 32 2.65 -19.14 9.34
CA ASN A 32 2.71 -19.77 10.65
C ASN A 32 3.79 -20.88 10.72
N PRO A 33 4.85 -20.73 11.53
CA PRO A 33 5.93 -21.71 11.66
C PRO A 33 5.50 -23.00 12.36
N GLU A 34 4.46 -23.00 13.19
CA GLU A 34 3.95 -24.22 13.83
C GLU A 34 3.31 -25.16 12.80
N ARG A 35 2.74 -24.58 11.73
CA ARG A 35 2.14 -25.35 10.63
C ARG A 35 3.15 -25.68 9.54
N ILE A 36 4.07 -24.77 9.23
CA ILE A 36 5.10 -24.91 8.20
C ILE A 36 6.47 -24.61 8.82
N PRO A 37 7.14 -25.61 9.42
CA PRO A 37 8.40 -25.40 10.16
C PRO A 37 9.57 -24.88 9.31
N GLU A 38 9.54 -25.11 8.00
CA GLU A 38 10.61 -24.68 7.07
C GLU A 38 10.55 -23.19 6.71
N THR A 39 9.49 -22.49 7.14
CA THR A 39 9.33 -21.06 6.90
C THR A 39 10.48 -20.25 7.50
N LYS A 40 10.80 -19.12 6.87
CA LYS A 40 11.82 -18.18 7.34
C LYS A 40 11.17 -17.06 8.16
N ILE A 41 10.62 -17.43 9.33
CA ILE A 41 9.83 -16.52 10.16
C ILE A 41 10.59 -15.24 10.54
N ASP A 42 11.87 -15.34 10.85
CA ASP A 42 12.71 -14.19 11.19
C ASP A 42 12.84 -13.21 10.01
N MET A 43 13.00 -13.74 8.78
CA MET A 43 13.08 -12.90 7.59
C MET A 43 11.73 -12.24 7.26
N ALA A 44 10.62 -12.97 7.46
CA ALA A 44 9.28 -12.40 7.30
C ALA A 44 9.04 -11.26 8.29
N ASN A 45 9.42 -11.43 9.56
CA ASN A 45 9.31 -10.40 10.59
C ASN A 45 10.21 -9.19 10.31
N ASN A 46 11.41 -9.40 9.77
CA ASN A 46 12.28 -8.31 9.33
C ASN A 46 11.62 -7.49 8.21
N LEU A 47 11.00 -8.15 7.22
CA LEU A 47 10.28 -7.46 6.16
C LEU A 47 9.06 -6.70 6.68
N ILE A 48 8.26 -7.32 7.56
CA ILE A 48 7.10 -6.67 8.18
C ILE A 48 7.57 -5.42 8.93
N THR A 49 8.60 -5.55 9.76
CA THR A 49 9.16 -4.44 10.55
C THR A 49 9.66 -3.30 9.65
N PHE A 50 10.36 -3.65 8.56
CA PHE A 50 10.81 -2.67 7.56
C PHE A 50 9.61 -1.94 6.94
N LEU A 51 8.62 -2.68 6.43
CA LEU A 51 7.44 -2.12 5.77
C LEU A 51 6.63 -1.23 6.71
N THR A 52 6.52 -1.58 8.00
CA THR A 52 5.75 -0.82 8.99
C THR A 52 6.56 0.28 9.68
N SER A 53 7.84 0.44 9.37
CA SER A 53 8.68 1.47 10.00
C SER A 53 8.24 2.89 9.59
N PRO A 54 8.39 3.90 10.46
CA PRO A 54 7.94 5.27 10.15
C PRO A 54 8.59 5.85 8.89
N GLU A 55 9.86 5.56 8.66
CA GLU A 55 10.60 6.00 7.48
C GLU A 55 10.02 5.42 6.19
N ILE A 56 9.75 4.11 6.18
CA ILE A 56 9.24 3.43 4.99
C ILE A 56 7.76 3.76 4.76
N GLN A 57 6.96 3.91 5.81
CA GLN A 57 5.59 4.42 5.69
C GLN A 57 5.59 5.83 5.07
N LYS A 58 6.51 6.72 5.48
CA LYS A 58 6.67 8.04 4.83
C LYS A 58 7.12 7.92 3.38
N PHE A 59 8.04 7.01 3.07
CA PHE A 59 8.47 6.75 1.70
C PHE A 59 7.29 6.30 0.81
N ILE A 60 6.51 5.33 1.28
CA ILE A 60 5.30 4.82 0.60
C ILE A 60 4.30 5.96 0.38
N GLY A 61 4.03 6.77 1.40
CA GLY A 61 3.11 7.90 1.32
C GLY A 61 3.55 9.02 0.38
N ASN A 62 4.84 9.09 0.03
CA ASN A 62 5.36 10.06 -0.93
C ASN A 62 5.44 9.51 -2.36
N TYR A 63 5.20 8.21 -2.54
CA TYR A 63 5.34 7.57 -3.83
C TYR A 63 4.29 8.06 -4.83
N GLY A 64 4.74 8.40 -6.03
CA GLY A 64 3.91 8.90 -7.13
C GLY A 64 3.63 10.39 -7.12
N ILE A 65 3.87 11.13 -6.02
CA ILE A 65 3.61 12.58 -5.95
C ILE A 65 4.34 13.35 -7.06
N LYS A 66 5.61 13.03 -7.30
CA LYS A 66 6.42 13.72 -8.32
C LYS A 66 5.88 13.53 -9.75
N GLU A 67 5.28 12.38 -10.03
CA GLU A 67 4.83 11.99 -11.37
C GLU A 67 3.36 12.34 -11.62
N TYR A 68 2.51 12.17 -10.61
CA TYR A 68 1.05 12.28 -10.73
C TYR A 68 0.48 13.49 -9.97
N GLY A 69 1.30 14.25 -9.24
CA GLY A 69 0.86 15.38 -8.40
C GLY A 69 0.15 14.98 -7.11
N MET A 70 -0.05 13.68 -6.87
CA MET A 70 -0.71 13.13 -5.69
C MET A 70 -0.12 11.77 -5.31
N PRO A 71 -0.25 11.33 -4.04
CA PRO A 71 0.26 10.04 -3.62
C PRO A 71 -0.57 8.89 -4.21
N LEU A 72 0.09 7.78 -4.54
CA LEU A 72 -0.59 6.56 -5.00
C LEU A 72 -1.00 5.62 -3.87
N PHE A 73 -0.35 5.75 -2.71
CA PHE A 73 -0.60 4.90 -1.54
C PHE A 73 -0.79 5.76 -0.30
N THR A 74 -1.76 5.36 0.53
CA THR A 74 -2.01 5.95 1.84
C THR A 74 -1.45 5.00 2.91
N PRO A 75 -0.41 5.40 3.67
CA PRO A 75 0.13 4.60 4.75
C PRO A 75 -0.90 4.36 5.86
N CYS A 76 -1.04 3.12 6.30
CA CYS A 76 -1.99 2.73 7.36
C CYS A 76 -1.42 1.63 8.28
N ALA A 77 -0.10 1.45 8.36
CA ALA A 77 0.49 0.45 9.24
C ALA A 77 0.04 0.66 10.71
N GLY A 78 -0.64 -0.34 11.28
CA GLY A 78 -1.13 -0.30 12.66
C GLY A 78 -2.31 0.65 12.91
N ALA A 79 -2.91 1.22 11.86
CA ALA A 79 -4.07 2.11 11.96
C ALA A 79 -5.23 1.59 11.11
N GLU A 80 -6.46 1.95 11.48
CA GLU A 80 -7.60 1.69 10.61
C GLU A 80 -7.48 2.55 9.33
N PRO A 81 -7.63 1.93 8.14
CA PRO A 81 -7.67 2.68 6.89
C PRO A 81 -8.92 3.56 6.85
N LYS A 82 -8.77 4.76 6.28
CA LYS A 82 -9.80 5.79 6.17
C LYS A 82 -9.93 6.27 4.74
#